data_AF-A0A954ALJ4-F1
#
_entry.id   AF-A0A954ALJ4-F1
#
_cell.length_a   1.000
_cell.length_b   1.000
_cell.length_c   1.000
_cell.angle_alpha   90.00
_cell.angle_beta   90.00
_cell.angle_gamma   90.00
#
_symmetry.space_group_name_H-M   'P 1'
#
loop_
_entity.id
_entity.type
_entity.pdbx_description
1 polymer ?
#
loop_
_entity_poly.entity_id
_entity_poly.type
_entity_poly.pdbx_seq_one_letter_code
_entity_poly.pdbx_strand_id
1 'polypeptide(L)'
;MRILISTLALGIALASTSAAQIVVTQEAPAAGQDKAQDAKQEASPEALNVFYKAFWLERGARKLDDAVSHYKKFLAMAPKSEHAPRAARSLVNLLYRDDKVEDAQAAEKQFAALLAQAPAGPAGGPGAGAGRGAGRPEGAPPRGAGQGGQRPGRDMSATIERLEKQIADAKAAGDDDNVEKLQRRLENVKAAAERGAGAGAGEGGQGRRGAGGAGGGRMGGRQMKPLNEMTKEEATQWIERMEGFLDRMLERMPEDRAAEMEKGFKEMKSLVEAGKLEEAEKIRAKVMTFGRRRN
;
A
#
# COMPACT_ATOMS: atom_id res chain seq x y z
N MET A 1 -58.40 20.76 11.32
CA MET A 1 -58.49 19.63 10.36
C MET A 1 -57.08 19.01 10.31
N ARG A 2 -56.69 17.99 11.09
CA ARG A 2 -57.17 16.59 11.22
C ARG A 2 -57.26 15.86 9.88
N ILE A 3 -56.16 15.25 9.45
CA ILE A 3 -56.09 14.16 8.45
C ILE A 3 -55.04 13.19 9.00
N LEU A 4 -55.45 12.21 9.82
CA LEU A 4 -55.79 10.82 9.47
C LEU A 4 -54.61 9.97 8.98
N ILE A 5 -54.16 9.18 9.94
CA ILE A 5 -53.27 8.01 9.92
C ILE A 5 -53.79 6.98 8.90
N SER A 6 -52.90 6.39 8.11
CA SER A 6 -53.16 5.10 7.44
C SER A 6 -51.94 4.22 7.54
N THR A 7 -51.99 3.35 8.54
CA THR A 7 -51.10 2.23 8.82
C THR A 7 -51.48 1.09 7.86
N LEU A 8 -50.65 0.83 6.86
CA LEU A 8 -50.81 -0.36 6.00
C LEU A 8 -49.87 -1.46 6.51
N ALA A 9 -50.43 -2.40 7.27
CA ALA A 9 -49.76 -3.64 7.66
C ALA A 9 -49.85 -4.63 6.49
N LEU A 10 -48.74 -4.89 5.82
CA LEU A 10 -48.64 -5.93 4.80
C LEU A 10 -48.01 -7.17 5.42
N GLY A 11 -48.86 -8.12 5.80
CA GLY A 11 -48.46 -9.45 6.25
C GLY A 11 -47.93 -10.27 5.08
N ILE A 12 -46.67 -10.70 5.16
CA ILE A 12 -46.09 -11.67 4.22
C ILE A 12 -46.23 -13.06 4.85
N ALA A 13 -47.01 -13.89 4.17
CA ALA A 13 -47.23 -15.29 4.49
C ALA A 13 -45.94 -16.11 4.32
N LEU A 14 -45.61 -16.88 5.36
CA LEU A 14 -44.63 -17.97 5.30
C LEU A 14 -45.16 -19.07 4.36
N ALA A 15 -44.50 -19.29 3.23
CA ALA A 15 -44.63 -20.52 2.47
C ALA A 15 -43.60 -21.53 3.00
N SER A 16 -44.10 -22.49 3.79
CA SER A 16 -43.40 -23.70 4.20
C SER A 16 -43.32 -24.64 2.99
N THR A 17 -42.13 -24.83 2.42
CA THR A 17 -41.91 -25.80 1.34
C THR A 17 -41.28 -27.06 1.91
N SER A 18 -42.00 -28.16 1.69
CA SER A 18 -41.77 -29.50 2.20
C SER A 18 -40.39 -30.09 1.94
N ALA A 19 -39.97 -30.89 2.92
CA ALA A 19 -38.88 -31.84 2.87
C ALA A 19 -39.11 -32.91 1.77
N ALA A 20 -38.13 -33.05 0.87
CA ALA A 20 -37.90 -34.29 0.15
C ALA A 20 -36.80 -35.06 0.90
N GLN A 21 -37.18 -36.17 1.52
CA GLN A 21 -36.26 -37.12 2.12
C GLN A 21 -35.51 -37.85 0.99
N ILE A 22 -34.24 -37.50 0.78
CA ILE A 22 -33.31 -38.34 0.06
C ILE A 22 -32.77 -39.35 1.06
N VAL A 23 -33.23 -40.60 0.94
CA VAL A 23 -32.66 -41.75 1.63
C VAL A 23 -31.27 -41.99 1.03
N VAL A 24 -30.25 -41.44 1.68
CA VAL A 24 -28.85 -41.80 1.44
C VAL A 24 -28.58 -43.07 2.24
N THR A 25 -28.40 -44.18 1.54
CA THR A 25 -27.91 -45.44 2.10
C THR A 25 -26.50 -45.19 2.63
N GLN A 26 -26.37 -45.09 3.95
CA GLN A 26 -25.12 -44.85 4.64
C GLN A 26 -24.36 -46.19 4.75
N GLU A 27 -23.44 -46.41 3.80
CA GLU A 27 -22.46 -47.49 3.88
C GLU A 27 -21.51 -47.19 5.05
N ALA A 28 -21.42 -48.13 6.00
CA ALA A 28 -20.68 -47.96 7.23
C ALA A 28 -19.17 -47.84 6.96
N PRO A 29 -18.50 -46.73 7.33
CA PRO A 29 -17.06 -46.68 7.28
C PRO A 29 -16.48 -47.50 8.43
N ALA A 30 -15.58 -48.41 8.08
CA ALA A 30 -14.79 -49.20 9.00
C ALA A 30 -14.06 -48.29 10.00
N ALA A 31 -14.21 -48.62 11.29
CA ALA A 31 -13.49 -48.02 12.39
C ALA A 31 -11.98 -48.24 12.21
N GLY A 32 -11.27 -47.16 11.90
CA GLY A 32 -9.83 -47.14 11.64
C GLY A 32 -9.21 -45.84 12.13
N GLN A 33 -8.96 -45.80 13.43
CA GLN A 33 -7.92 -45.02 14.12
C GLN A 33 -7.82 -43.51 13.85
N ASP A 34 -8.49 -42.80 14.74
CA ASP A 34 -8.19 -41.49 15.27
C ASP A 34 -6.69 -41.21 15.48
N LYS A 35 -6.06 -40.63 14.47
CA LYS A 35 -5.15 -39.50 14.66
C LYS A 35 -5.62 -38.41 13.73
N ALA A 36 -6.66 -37.69 14.16
CA ALA A 36 -7.07 -36.42 13.58
C ALA A 36 -5.91 -35.43 13.77
N GLN A 37 -4.93 -35.51 12.86
CA GLN A 37 -4.04 -34.40 12.61
C GLN A 37 -4.94 -33.23 12.28
N ASP A 38 -4.76 -32.14 13.02
CA ASP A 38 -5.16 -30.77 12.67
C ASP A 38 -4.47 -30.36 11.36
N ALA A 39 -4.75 -31.09 10.28
CA ALA A 39 -4.25 -30.83 8.95
C ALA A 39 -4.88 -29.51 8.53
N LYS A 40 -4.05 -28.47 8.47
CA LYS A 40 -4.40 -27.17 7.90
C LYS A 40 -5.15 -27.42 6.59
N GLN A 41 -6.45 -27.10 6.59
CA GLN A 41 -7.26 -27.30 5.41
C GLN A 41 -6.88 -26.22 4.40
N GLU A 42 -6.36 -26.61 3.25
CA GLU A 42 -6.11 -25.67 2.16
C GLU A 42 -7.44 -24.99 1.76
N ALA A 43 -7.41 -23.67 1.62
CA ALA A 43 -8.59 -22.94 1.17
C ALA A 43 -8.84 -23.26 -0.30
N SER A 44 -10.12 -23.38 -0.69
CA SER A 44 -10.47 -23.51 -2.11
C SER A 44 -9.95 -22.31 -2.91
N PRO A 45 -9.67 -22.48 -4.22
CA PRO A 45 -9.25 -21.38 -5.08
C PRO A 45 -10.20 -20.18 -5.04
N GLU A 46 -11.51 -20.43 -4.90
CA GLU A 46 -12.51 -19.37 -4.77
C GLU A 46 -12.34 -18.57 -3.46
N ALA A 47 -12.14 -19.26 -2.33
CA ALA A 47 -11.89 -18.59 -1.05
C ALA A 47 -10.58 -17.78 -1.10
N LEU A 48 -9.52 -18.32 -1.70
CA LEU A 48 -8.25 -17.60 -1.90
C LEU A 48 -8.44 -16.32 -2.73
N ASN A 49 -9.22 -16.38 -3.80
CA ASN A 49 -9.54 -15.20 -4.61
C ASN A 49 -10.25 -14.10 -3.79
N VAL A 50 -11.17 -14.49 -2.90
CA VAL A 50 -11.84 -13.53 -1.98
C VAL A 50 -10.84 -12.91 -1.01
N PHE A 51 -9.92 -13.70 -0.43
CA PHE A 51 -8.88 -13.21 0.47
C PHE A 51 -7.94 -12.22 -0.22
N TYR A 52 -7.39 -12.55 -1.39
CA TYR A 52 -6.48 -11.66 -2.11
C TYR A 52 -7.15 -10.37 -2.58
N LYS A 53 -8.43 -10.44 -2.97
CA LYS A 53 -9.21 -9.25 -3.30
C LYS A 53 -9.39 -8.35 -2.07
N ALA A 54 -9.68 -8.90 -0.89
CA ALA A 54 -9.73 -8.13 0.36
C ALA A 54 -8.39 -7.43 0.65
N PHE A 55 -7.28 -8.16 0.52
CA PHE A 55 -5.94 -7.64 0.73
C PHE A 55 -5.59 -6.50 -0.24
N TRP A 56 -5.95 -6.63 -1.52
CA TRP A 56 -5.74 -5.58 -2.51
C TRP A 56 -6.60 -4.34 -2.25
N LEU A 57 -7.86 -4.52 -1.81
CA LEU A 57 -8.75 -3.41 -1.45
C LEU A 57 -8.22 -2.65 -0.22
N GLU A 58 -7.65 -3.35 0.77
CA GLU A 58 -7.01 -2.77 1.95
C GLU A 58 -5.77 -1.93 1.59
N ARG A 59 -4.87 -2.48 0.76
CA ARG A 59 -3.54 -1.91 0.52
C ARG A 59 -3.46 -1.01 -0.72
N GLY A 60 -4.25 -1.33 -1.75
CA GLY A 60 -4.27 -0.67 -3.04
C GLY A 60 -5.32 0.44 -3.10
N ALA A 61 -6.54 0.10 -3.51
CA ALA A 61 -7.62 1.07 -3.73
C ALA A 61 -8.09 1.78 -2.44
N ARG A 62 -7.72 1.26 -1.27
CA ARG A 62 -8.11 1.77 0.06
C ARG A 62 -9.63 1.87 0.24
N LYS A 63 -10.37 0.94 -0.34
CA LYS A 63 -11.83 0.80 -0.15
C LYS A 63 -12.08 -0.07 1.08
N LEU A 64 -12.18 0.57 2.25
CA LEU A 64 -12.13 -0.15 3.54
C LEU A 64 -13.38 -0.99 3.78
N ASP A 65 -14.57 -0.46 3.49
CA ASP A 65 -15.84 -1.19 3.63
C ASP A 65 -15.89 -2.46 2.75
N ASP A 66 -15.43 -2.33 1.51
CA ASP A 66 -15.34 -3.47 0.59
C ASP A 66 -14.35 -4.51 1.13
N ALA A 67 -13.19 -4.08 1.62
CA ALA A 67 -12.18 -4.98 2.19
C ALA A 67 -12.72 -5.74 3.42
N VAL A 68 -13.40 -5.05 4.33
CA VAL A 68 -14.08 -5.63 5.50
C VAL A 68 -15.07 -6.72 5.06
N SER A 69 -15.91 -6.40 4.07
CA SER A 69 -16.91 -7.34 3.54
C SER A 69 -16.27 -8.60 2.94
N HIS A 70 -15.17 -8.45 2.19
CA HIS A 70 -14.47 -9.59 1.60
C HIS A 70 -13.72 -10.44 2.66
N TYR A 71 -13.11 -9.82 3.69
CA TYR A 71 -12.51 -10.60 4.79
C TYR A 71 -13.56 -11.39 5.57
N LYS A 72 -14.74 -10.81 5.87
CA LYS A 72 -15.85 -11.54 6.50
C LYS A 72 -16.31 -12.72 5.63
N LYS A 73 -16.46 -12.51 4.31
CA LYS A 73 -16.81 -13.58 3.37
C LYS A 73 -15.77 -14.70 3.37
N PHE A 74 -14.48 -14.36 3.33
CA PHE A 74 -13.40 -15.35 3.39
C PHE A 74 -13.43 -16.18 4.68
N LEU A 75 -13.59 -15.53 5.84
CA LEU A 75 -13.65 -16.21 7.14
C LEU A 75 -14.88 -17.14 7.26
N ALA A 76 -15.98 -16.82 6.59
CA ALA A 76 -17.14 -17.71 6.50
C ALA A 76 -16.90 -18.92 5.58
N MET A 77 -16.20 -18.73 4.45
CA MET A 77 -15.92 -19.79 3.47
C MET A 77 -14.84 -20.78 3.94
N ALA A 78 -13.79 -20.27 4.59
CA ALA A 78 -12.61 -21.07 4.94
C ALA A 78 -12.09 -20.75 6.35
N PRO A 79 -12.89 -20.96 7.42
CA PRO A 79 -12.52 -20.61 8.79
C PRO A 79 -11.29 -21.37 9.32
N LYS A 80 -10.99 -22.55 8.75
CA LYS A 80 -9.84 -23.39 9.14
C LYS A 80 -8.63 -23.26 8.20
N SER A 81 -8.67 -22.29 7.28
CA SER A 81 -7.55 -22.04 6.36
C SER A 81 -6.33 -21.51 7.08
N GLU A 82 -5.14 -21.81 6.56
CA GLU A 82 -3.89 -21.17 6.97
C GLU A 82 -3.93 -19.63 6.90
N HIS A 83 -4.76 -19.05 6.02
CA HIS A 83 -4.91 -17.59 5.93
C HIS A 83 -5.96 -17.01 6.88
N ALA A 84 -6.79 -17.83 7.54
CA ALA A 84 -7.86 -17.36 8.42
C ALA A 84 -7.34 -16.52 9.62
N PRO A 85 -6.26 -16.91 10.32
CA PRO A 85 -5.65 -16.07 11.36
C PRO A 85 -5.25 -14.67 10.87
N ARG A 86 -4.66 -14.60 9.68
CA ARG A 86 -4.23 -13.33 9.07
C ARG A 86 -5.43 -12.48 8.64
N ALA A 87 -6.45 -13.10 8.04
CA ALA A 87 -7.68 -12.44 7.64
C ALA A 87 -8.42 -11.83 8.84
N ALA A 88 -8.57 -12.59 9.94
CA ALA A 88 -9.18 -12.12 11.18
C ALA A 88 -8.43 -10.89 11.74
N ARG A 89 -7.10 -10.95 11.77
CA ARG A 89 -6.28 -9.83 12.23
C ARG A 89 -6.43 -8.59 11.33
N SER A 90 -6.41 -8.78 10.01
CA SER A 90 -6.63 -7.67 9.07
C SER A 90 -8.01 -7.05 9.23
N LEU A 91 -9.06 -7.85 9.45
CA LEU A 91 -10.43 -7.38 9.69
C LEU A 91 -10.50 -6.49 10.93
N VAL A 92 -9.99 -6.96 12.08
CA VAL A 92 -9.99 -6.18 13.33
C VAL A 92 -9.22 -4.87 13.17
N ASN A 93 -8.01 -4.92 12.59
CA ASN A 93 -7.21 -3.73 12.35
C ASN A 93 -7.91 -2.71 11.42
N LEU A 94 -8.65 -3.21 10.42
CA LEU A 94 -9.42 -2.38 9.51
C LEU A 94 -10.56 -1.67 10.25
N LEU A 95 -11.30 -2.38 11.10
CA LEU A 95 -12.42 -1.82 11.86
C LEU A 95 -11.95 -0.75 12.84
N TYR A 96 -10.84 -0.96 13.55
CA TYR A 96 -10.24 0.09 14.39
C TYR A 96 -9.77 1.30 13.58
N ARG A 97 -9.22 1.08 12.37
CA ARG A 97 -8.77 2.18 11.50
C ARG A 97 -9.93 3.01 10.93
N ASP A 98 -11.11 2.41 10.85
CA ASP A 98 -12.34 3.02 10.34
C ASP A 98 -13.22 3.58 11.49
N ASP A 99 -12.67 3.70 12.70
CA ASP A 99 -13.35 4.16 13.92
C ASP A 99 -14.60 3.32 14.31
N LYS A 100 -14.74 2.11 13.77
CA LYS A 100 -15.80 1.13 14.11
C LYS A 100 -15.38 0.26 15.30
N VAL A 101 -15.18 0.91 16.45
CA VAL A 101 -14.62 0.28 17.65
C VAL A 101 -15.46 -0.88 18.18
N GLU A 102 -16.78 -0.73 18.21
CA GLU A 102 -17.68 -1.79 18.70
C GLU A 102 -17.66 -3.03 17.80
N ASP A 103 -17.67 -2.84 16.48
CA ASP A 103 -17.53 -3.91 15.51
C ASP A 103 -16.17 -4.61 15.62
N ALA A 104 -15.09 -3.84 15.86
CA ALA A 104 -13.75 -4.39 16.06
C ALA A 104 -13.71 -5.31 17.29
N GLN A 105 -14.25 -4.87 18.42
CA GLN A 105 -14.33 -5.68 19.65
C GLN A 105 -15.23 -6.91 19.47
N ALA A 106 -16.34 -6.79 18.74
CA ALA A 106 -17.18 -7.94 18.42
C ALA A 106 -16.42 -8.96 17.57
N ALA A 107 -15.67 -8.51 16.55
CA ALA A 107 -14.83 -9.36 15.72
C ALA A 107 -13.67 -10.00 16.52
N GLU A 108 -13.05 -9.27 17.46
CA GLU A 108 -12.02 -9.83 18.36
C GLU A 108 -12.57 -10.99 19.19
N LYS A 109 -13.76 -10.83 19.77
CA LYS A 109 -14.44 -11.90 20.52
C LYS A 109 -14.80 -13.07 19.62
N GLN A 110 -15.39 -12.79 18.45
CA GLN A 110 -15.82 -13.82 17.51
C GLN A 110 -14.66 -14.65 16.96
N PHE A 111 -13.51 -14.02 16.69
CA PHE A 111 -12.35 -14.66 16.07
C PHE A 111 -11.16 -14.85 17.02
N ALA A 112 -11.40 -14.86 18.35
CA ALA A 112 -10.35 -14.93 19.37
C ALA A 112 -9.39 -16.13 19.15
N ALA A 113 -9.92 -17.31 18.81
CA ALA A 113 -9.11 -18.50 18.54
C ALA A 113 -8.19 -18.33 17.33
N LEU A 114 -8.67 -17.70 16.25
CA LEU A 114 -7.87 -17.41 15.05
C LEU A 114 -6.82 -16.33 15.32
N LEU A 115 -7.18 -15.30 16.10
CA LEU A 115 -6.26 -14.22 16.46
C LEU A 115 -5.09 -14.72 17.32
N ALA A 116 -5.33 -15.68 18.22
CA ALA A 116 -4.28 -16.31 19.01
C ALA A 116 -3.26 -17.10 18.14
N GLN A 117 -3.69 -17.62 16.99
CA GLN A 117 -2.85 -18.34 16.03
C GLN A 117 -2.18 -17.41 15.01
N ALA A 118 -2.60 -16.14 14.94
CA ALA A 118 -2.07 -15.22 13.95
C ALA A 118 -0.60 -14.94 14.25
N PRO A 119 0.34 -15.23 13.32
CA PRO A 119 1.74 -14.94 13.57
C PRO A 119 1.88 -13.47 13.92
N ALA A 120 2.71 -13.16 14.91
CA ALA A 120 3.12 -11.80 15.21
C ALA A 120 3.79 -11.23 13.96
N GLY A 121 2.99 -10.59 13.09
CA GLY A 121 3.51 -9.97 11.89
C GLY A 121 4.57 -8.94 12.29
N PRO A 122 5.54 -8.65 11.42
CA PRO A 122 6.53 -7.63 11.70
C PRO A 122 5.79 -6.34 12.07
N ALA A 123 6.03 -5.84 13.28
CA ALA A 123 5.41 -4.65 13.85
C ALA A 123 5.70 -3.36 13.03
N GLY A 124 6.37 -3.47 11.89
CA GLY A 124 6.87 -2.38 11.05
C GLY A 124 6.17 -2.20 9.70
N GLY A 125 4.97 -2.74 9.50
CA GLY A 125 4.15 -2.33 8.35
C GLY A 125 3.85 -0.81 8.43
N PRO A 126 4.05 -0.01 7.37
CA PRO A 126 4.03 1.47 7.39
C PRO A 126 2.65 2.13 7.67
N GLY A 127 1.77 1.49 8.43
CA GLY A 127 0.49 2.02 8.88
C GLY A 127 -0.05 1.41 10.18
N ALA A 128 0.70 0.54 10.88
CA ALA A 128 0.27 -0.06 12.14
C ALA A 128 0.54 0.86 13.36
N GLY A 129 0.37 2.17 13.18
CA GLY A 129 0.56 3.22 14.19
C GLY A 129 -0.73 3.94 14.58
N ALA A 130 -1.90 3.36 14.30
CA ALA A 130 -3.20 3.89 14.73
C ALA A 130 -3.64 3.18 16.03
N GLY A 131 -2.91 3.48 17.10
CA GLY A 131 -3.22 3.07 18.46
C GLY A 131 -2.98 4.24 19.40
N ARG A 132 -3.69 5.35 19.18
CA ARG A 132 -3.84 6.42 20.18
C ARG A 132 -5.33 6.57 20.45
N GLY A 133 -5.75 6.27 21.67
CA GLY A 133 -7.06 6.73 22.15
C GLY A 133 -7.86 5.77 23.02
N ALA A 134 -7.26 5.10 24.00
CA ALA A 134 -8.02 4.62 25.15
C ALA A 134 -7.12 4.62 26.39
N GLY A 135 -7.37 5.56 27.30
CA GLY A 135 -6.97 5.50 28.71
C GLY A 135 -5.49 5.35 29.01
N ARG A 136 -4.69 6.42 28.85
CA ARG A 136 -3.47 6.55 29.66
C ARG A 136 -3.87 7.17 31.00
N PRO A 137 -3.63 6.52 32.15
CA PRO A 137 -3.96 7.08 33.45
C PRO A 137 -3.22 8.40 33.67
N GLU A 138 -4.00 9.40 34.07
CA GLU A 138 -3.55 10.73 34.49
C GLU A 138 -2.62 10.55 35.70
N GLY A 139 -1.32 10.79 35.51
CA GLY A 139 -0.32 10.66 36.59
C GLY A 139 0.95 9.86 36.25
N ALA A 140 1.05 9.22 35.09
CA ALA A 140 2.31 8.60 34.68
C ALA A 140 3.35 9.70 34.30
N PRO A 141 4.57 9.70 34.88
CA PRO A 141 5.59 10.69 34.57
C PRO A 141 5.87 10.75 33.05
N PRO A 142 6.30 11.92 32.52
CA PRO A 142 6.58 12.07 31.10
C PRO A 142 7.61 11.02 30.71
N ARG A 143 7.15 10.01 29.96
CA ARG A 143 8.02 9.00 29.36
C ARG A 143 8.93 9.78 28.41
N GLY A 144 10.22 9.74 28.71
CA GLY A 144 11.25 10.58 28.10
C GLY A 144 11.14 10.64 26.59
N ALA A 145 11.60 11.77 26.04
CA ALA A 145 11.77 12.04 24.63
C ALA A 145 12.06 10.74 23.88
N GLY A 146 11.04 10.23 23.19
CA GLY A 146 11.13 8.99 22.46
C GLY A 146 12.28 9.10 21.49
N GLN A 147 13.30 8.29 21.75
CA GLN A 147 14.45 8.06 20.91
C GLN A 147 13.92 7.86 19.49
N GLY A 148 14.01 8.91 18.68
CA GLY A 148 13.62 8.87 17.28
C GLY A 148 14.46 7.77 16.68
N GLY A 149 13.83 6.64 16.38
CA GLY A 149 14.53 5.46 15.91
C GLY A 149 15.43 5.89 14.77
N GLN A 150 16.74 5.87 15.02
CA GLN A 150 17.73 5.94 13.96
C GLN A 150 17.30 4.88 12.95
N ARG A 151 16.74 5.33 11.82
CA ARG A 151 16.77 4.49 10.63
C ARG A 151 18.24 4.09 10.51
N PRO A 152 18.57 2.78 10.48
CA PRO A 152 19.95 2.35 10.39
C PRO A 152 20.59 3.16 9.28
N GLY A 153 21.60 3.95 9.65
CA GLY A 153 22.22 4.91 8.75
C GLY A 153 22.55 4.17 7.48
N ARG A 154 21.90 4.55 6.38
CA ARG A 154 22.18 3.95 5.08
C ARG A 154 23.65 4.25 4.84
N ASP A 155 24.48 3.21 4.82
CA ASP A 155 25.92 3.35 4.63
C ASP A 155 26.16 4.00 3.26
N MET A 156 26.44 5.31 3.30
CA MET A 156 26.65 6.10 2.09
C MET A 156 27.98 5.71 1.45
N SER A 157 28.97 5.24 2.23
CA SER A 157 30.26 4.76 1.72
C SER A 157 30.05 3.53 0.84
N ALA A 158 29.33 2.53 1.35
CA ALA A 158 28.99 1.34 0.57
C ALA A 158 28.13 1.65 -0.68
N THR A 159 27.38 2.75 -0.66
CA THR A 159 26.60 3.21 -1.82
C THR A 159 27.51 3.87 -2.87
N ILE A 160 28.49 4.66 -2.45
CA ILE A 160 29.49 5.30 -3.32
C ILE A 160 30.33 4.24 -4.04
N GLU A 161 30.88 3.28 -3.31
CA GLU A 161 31.70 2.19 -3.88
C GLU A 161 30.94 1.39 -4.94
N ARG A 162 29.66 1.10 -4.68
CA ARG A 162 28.81 0.39 -5.64
C ARG A 162 28.61 1.19 -6.93
N LEU A 163 28.35 2.49 -6.81
CA LEU A 163 28.16 3.37 -7.97
C LEU A 163 29.45 3.51 -8.78
N GLU A 164 30.60 3.62 -8.12
CA GLU A 164 31.90 3.66 -8.79
C GLU A 164 32.19 2.37 -9.57
N LYS A 165 31.86 1.20 -9.00
CA LYS A 165 31.94 -0.07 -9.71
C LYS A 165 31.01 -0.13 -10.92
N GLN A 166 29.75 0.30 -10.78
CA GLN A 166 28.80 0.32 -11.89
C GLN A 166 29.25 1.25 -13.03
N ILE A 167 29.88 2.38 -12.70
CA ILE A 167 30.47 3.28 -13.71
C ILE A 167 31.61 2.57 -14.45
N ALA A 168 32.48 1.83 -13.75
CA ALA A 168 33.56 1.09 -14.37
C ALA A 168 33.04 -0.03 -15.30
N ASP A 169 32.02 -0.77 -14.86
CA ASP A 169 31.39 -1.83 -15.66
C ASP A 169 30.71 -1.23 -16.91
N ALA A 170 30.00 -0.10 -16.78
CA ALA A 170 29.36 0.59 -17.91
C ALA A 170 30.39 1.13 -18.92
N LYS A 171 31.52 1.68 -18.44
CA LYS A 171 32.64 2.09 -19.31
C LYS A 171 33.26 0.91 -20.05
N ALA A 172 33.43 -0.23 -19.38
CA ALA A 172 33.95 -1.44 -20.02
C ALA A 172 33.00 -1.98 -21.09
N ALA A 173 31.69 -1.76 -20.93
CA ALA A 173 30.66 -2.12 -21.90
C ALA A 173 30.47 -1.09 -23.03
N GLY A 174 31.09 0.09 -22.96
CA GLY A 174 30.88 1.18 -23.92
C GLY A 174 29.48 1.81 -23.85
N ASP A 175 28.83 1.76 -22.68
CA ASP A 175 27.48 2.30 -22.45
C ASP A 175 27.57 3.76 -21.95
N ASP A 176 27.94 4.68 -22.86
CA ASP A 176 28.22 6.08 -22.54
C ASP A 176 27.03 6.81 -21.88
N ASP A 177 25.80 6.52 -22.32
CA ASP A 177 24.57 7.08 -21.75
C ASP A 177 24.41 6.71 -20.26
N ASN A 178 24.76 5.47 -19.90
CA ASN A 178 24.63 4.98 -18.53
C ASN A 178 25.78 5.47 -17.64
N VAL A 179 26.98 5.64 -18.21
CA VAL A 179 28.11 6.27 -17.51
C VAL A 179 27.74 7.67 -17.02
N GLU A 180 27.14 8.50 -17.88
CA GLU A 180 26.73 9.87 -17.49
C GLU A 180 25.66 9.85 -16.38
N LYS A 181 24.63 9.00 -16.53
CA LYS A 181 23.57 8.85 -15.51
C LYS A 181 24.14 8.41 -14.15
N LEU A 182 25.02 7.41 -14.14
CA LEU A 182 25.64 6.89 -12.92
C LEU A 182 26.60 7.90 -12.28
N GLN A 183 27.33 8.69 -13.08
CA GLN A 183 28.17 9.78 -12.58
C GLN A 183 27.36 10.87 -11.89
N ARG A 184 26.26 11.33 -12.51
CA ARG A 184 25.35 12.31 -11.90
C ARG A 184 24.75 11.78 -10.59
N ARG A 185 24.46 10.47 -10.53
CA ARG A 185 23.97 9.83 -9.31
C ARG A 185 25.04 9.78 -8.21
N LEU A 186 26.28 9.44 -8.57
CA LEU A 186 27.42 9.44 -7.66
C LEU A 186 27.65 10.83 -7.06
N GLU A 187 27.60 11.88 -7.86
CA GLU A 187 27.73 13.27 -7.41
C GLU A 187 26.65 13.64 -6.39
N ASN A 188 25.39 13.30 -6.67
CA ASN A 188 24.28 13.55 -5.74
C ASN A 188 24.46 12.81 -4.39
N VAL A 189 24.95 11.56 -4.42
CA VAL A 189 25.21 10.78 -3.20
C VAL A 189 26.41 11.37 -2.43
N LYS A 190 27.49 11.77 -3.11
CA LYS A 190 28.65 12.44 -2.49
C LYS A 190 28.23 13.77 -1.84
N ALA A 191 27.49 14.61 -2.56
CA ALA A 191 26.98 15.87 -2.02
C ALA A 191 26.01 15.68 -0.84
N ALA A 192 25.25 14.58 -0.80
CA ALA A 192 24.40 14.23 0.34
C ALA A 192 25.21 13.69 1.53
N ALA A 193 26.27 12.93 1.27
CA ALA A 193 27.20 12.46 2.31
C ALA A 193 27.94 13.64 2.96
N GLU A 194 28.39 14.61 2.16
CA GLU A 194 29.03 15.84 2.65
C GLU A 194 28.06 16.69 3.49
N ARG A 195 26.81 16.85 3.05
CA ARG A 195 25.77 17.56 3.81
C ARG A 195 25.32 16.82 5.08
N GLY A 196 25.39 15.49 5.06
CA GLY A 196 24.93 14.61 6.15
C GLY A 196 25.98 14.31 7.22
N ALA A 197 27.27 14.54 6.93
CA ALA A 197 28.35 14.27 7.88
C ALA A 197 28.57 15.40 8.92
N GLY A 198 28.05 16.61 8.68
CA GLY A 198 28.30 17.78 9.55
C GLY A 198 27.08 18.44 10.20
N ALA A 199 25.84 18.13 9.81
CA ALA A 199 24.65 18.90 10.20
C ALA A 199 23.63 18.15 11.09
N GLY A 200 23.96 16.95 11.57
CA GLY A 200 23.01 16.06 12.25
C GLY A 200 23.25 15.77 13.73
N ALA A 201 24.29 16.33 14.35
CA ALA A 201 24.63 16.10 15.76
C ALA A 201 25.02 17.40 16.49
N GLY A 202 24.42 18.52 16.08
CA GLY A 202 24.52 19.80 16.78
C GLY A 202 23.62 19.82 18.01
N GLU A 203 24.22 19.47 19.13
CA GLU A 203 23.86 19.83 20.50
C GLU A 203 23.33 21.28 20.59
N GLY A 204 22.20 21.50 21.28
CA GLY A 204 21.79 22.85 21.70
C GLY A 204 20.82 23.59 20.77
N GLY A 205 19.56 23.13 20.71
CA GLY A 205 18.45 23.87 20.12
C GLY A 205 17.19 23.81 20.98
N GLN A 206 17.31 24.17 22.26
CA GLN A 206 16.14 24.42 23.11
C GLN A 206 15.31 25.55 22.49
N GLY A 207 14.02 25.28 22.21
CA GLY A 207 13.04 26.35 22.03
C GLY A 207 12.47 26.52 20.62
N ARG A 208 11.82 25.49 20.08
CA ARG A 208 10.60 25.71 19.27
C ARG A 208 9.64 24.53 19.42
N ARG A 209 9.01 24.47 20.60
CA ARG A 209 7.66 23.89 20.74
C ARG A 209 6.71 24.82 20.00
N GLY A 210 6.53 24.58 18.71
CA GLY A 210 5.55 25.25 17.85
C GLY A 210 4.62 24.20 17.28
N ALA A 211 3.34 24.34 17.58
CA ALA A 211 2.23 23.52 17.14
C ALA A 211 2.16 23.33 15.62
N GLY A 212 1.65 22.18 15.20
CA GLY A 212 1.22 21.88 13.83
C GLY A 212 2.36 21.32 12.96
N GLY A 213 2.25 20.16 12.34
CA GLY A 213 1.18 19.19 12.20
C GLY A 213 1.76 18.00 11.45
N ALA A 214 0.92 17.00 11.21
CA ALA A 214 1.21 15.84 10.38
C ALA A 214 1.57 16.21 8.93
N GLY A 215 2.74 16.81 8.71
CA GLY A 215 3.32 17.21 7.43
C GLY A 215 3.88 16.02 6.65
N GLY A 216 3.30 14.83 6.82
CA GLY A 216 3.31 13.81 5.78
C GLY A 216 2.41 14.30 4.67
N GLY A 217 2.89 15.32 3.95
CA GLY A 217 2.16 16.00 2.90
C GLY A 217 1.52 14.96 2.02
N ARG A 218 0.18 14.92 2.05
CA ARG A 218 -0.55 14.99 0.79
C ARG A 218 0.22 16.04 -0.03
N MET A 219 1.14 15.58 -0.88
CA MET A 219 1.38 16.23 -2.16
C MET A 219 -0.01 16.25 -2.75
N GLY A 220 -0.78 17.29 -2.39
CA GLY A 220 -2.14 17.46 -2.81
C GLY A 220 -2.08 17.27 -4.30
N GLY A 221 -2.98 16.45 -4.83
CA GLY A 221 -3.17 16.34 -6.26
C GLY A 221 -3.61 17.69 -6.80
N ARG A 222 -2.73 18.69 -6.78
CA ARG A 222 -2.64 19.70 -7.80
C ARG A 222 -2.50 18.87 -9.05
N GLN A 223 -3.66 18.62 -9.65
CA GLN A 223 -3.79 18.10 -10.98
C GLN A 223 -2.87 19.02 -11.78
N MET A 224 -1.70 18.49 -12.16
CA MET A 224 -0.80 19.22 -13.02
C MET A 224 -1.63 19.63 -14.22
N LYS A 225 -1.58 20.91 -14.61
CA LYS A 225 -2.21 21.35 -15.86
C LYS A 225 -1.79 20.38 -16.98
N PRO A 226 -2.67 20.05 -17.92
CA PRO A 226 -2.26 19.28 -19.09
C PRO A 226 -1.26 20.11 -19.92
N LEU A 227 -0.37 19.45 -20.66
CA LEU A 227 0.73 20.12 -21.38
C LEU A 227 0.22 21.10 -22.44
N ASN A 228 -0.96 20.85 -23.00
CA ASN A 228 -1.61 21.74 -23.98
C ASN A 228 -2.16 23.03 -23.37
N GLU A 229 -2.24 23.14 -22.04
CA GLU A 229 -2.62 24.35 -21.31
C GLU A 229 -1.41 25.10 -20.73
N MET A 230 -0.20 24.58 -20.93
CA MET A 230 1.05 25.20 -20.50
C MET A 230 1.65 26.07 -21.60
N THR A 231 2.43 27.08 -21.25
CA THR A 231 3.36 27.67 -22.22
C THR A 231 4.50 26.70 -22.53
N LYS A 232 5.25 26.95 -23.61
CA LYS A 232 6.41 26.12 -23.96
C LYS A 232 7.43 26.09 -22.83
N GLU A 233 7.68 27.22 -22.19
CA GLU A 233 8.63 27.37 -21.08
C GLU A 233 8.15 26.61 -19.83
N GLU A 234 6.87 26.70 -19.50
CA GLU A 234 6.26 25.94 -18.39
C GLU A 234 6.35 24.43 -18.65
N ALA A 235 6.07 23.99 -19.89
CA ALA A 235 6.18 22.60 -20.29
C ALA A 235 7.61 22.08 -20.22
N THR A 236 8.60 22.86 -20.66
CA THR A 236 10.03 22.51 -20.54
C THR A 236 10.45 22.37 -19.08
N GLN A 237 10.11 23.33 -18.22
CA GLN A 237 10.41 23.25 -16.78
C GLN A 237 9.72 22.05 -16.11
N TRP A 238 8.52 21.70 -16.57
CA TRP A 238 7.82 20.52 -16.10
C TRP A 238 8.56 19.23 -16.49
N ILE A 239 9.06 19.13 -17.72
CA ILE A 239 9.87 17.99 -18.19
C ILE A 239 11.15 17.87 -17.37
N GLU A 240 11.90 18.94 -17.16
CA GLU A 240 13.14 18.90 -16.35
C GLU A 240 12.91 18.40 -14.93
N ARG A 241 11.79 18.83 -14.30
CA ARG A 241 11.39 18.32 -12.99
C ARG A 241 11.03 16.84 -13.02
N MET A 242 10.41 16.39 -14.11
CA MET A 242 10.01 15.00 -14.32
C MET A 242 11.19 14.08 -14.62
N GLU A 243 12.28 14.55 -15.23
CA GLU A 243 13.49 13.75 -15.48
C GLU A 243 14.03 13.15 -14.18
N GLY A 244 14.23 13.97 -13.15
CA GLY A 244 14.71 13.48 -11.85
C GLY A 244 13.71 12.57 -11.13
N PHE A 245 12.41 12.67 -11.45
CA PHE A 245 11.40 11.73 -10.95
C PHE A 245 11.43 10.40 -11.72
N LEU A 246 11.60 10.45 -13.04
CA LEU A 246 11.67 9.29 -13.91
C LEU A 246 12.88 8.43 -13.60
N ASP A 247 14.06 9.00 -13.37
CA ASP A 247 15.25 8.22 -13.00
C ASP A 247 14.98 7.33 -11.76
N ARG A 248 14.30 7.88 -10.75
CA ARG A 248 13.91 7.15 -9.54
C ARG A 248 12.81 6.12 -9.78
N MET A 249 12.00 6.30 -10.81
CA MET A 249 10.90 5.41 -11.15
C MET A 249 11.38 4.26 -12.03
N LEU A 250 12.22 4.55 -13.03
CA LEU A 250 12.89 3.59 -13.90
C LEU A 250 13.69 2.58 -13.08
N GLU A 251 14.41 3.02 -12.04
CA GLU A 251 15.13 2.13 -11.11
C GLU A 251 14.25 1.08 -10.40
N ARG A 252 12.94 1.33 -10.30
CA ARG A 252 12.00 0.45 -9.59
C ARG A 252 11.07 -0.31 -10.52
N MET A 253 11.20 -0.13 -11.83
CA MET A 253 10.37 -0.79 -12.82
C MET A 253 11.14 -1.94 -13.49
N PRO A 254 10.42 -2.96 -13.98
CA PRO A 254 10.97 -3.94 -14.91
C PRO A 254 11.63 -3.26 -16.12
N GLU A 255 12.74 -3.83 -16.62
CA GLU A 255 13.58 -3.22 -17.67
C GLU A 255 12.81 -2.94 -18.98
N ASP A 256 11.91 -3.84 -19.37
CA ASP A 256 11.04 -3.69 -20.55
C ASP A 256 10.14 -2.45 -20.43
N ARG A 257 9.54 -2.23 -19.27
CA ARG A 257 8.71 -1.04 -19.01
C ARG A 257 9.54 0.22 -18.86
N ALA A 258 10.74 0.10 -18.29
CA ALA A 258 11.64 1.22 -18.16
C ALA A 258 12.02 1.77 -19.54
N ALA A 259 12.37 0.88 -20.49
CA ALA A 259 12.70 1.26 -21.86
C ALA A 259 11.54 1.96 -22.59
N GLU A 260 10.32 1.43 -22.49
CA GLU A 260 9.14 2.08 -23.11
C GLU A 260 8.85 3.47 -22.53
N MET A 261 9.00 3.61 -21.22
CA MET A 261 8.76 4.87 -20.53
C MET A 261 9.83 5.91 -20.84
N GLU A 262 11.11 5.50 -20.90
CA GLU A 262 12.21 6.37 -21.32
C GLU A 262 12.01 6.84 -22.77
N LYS A 263 11.62 5.93 -23.68
CA LYS A 263 11.33 6.29 -25.07
C LYS A 263 10.18 7.30 -25.18
N GLY A 264 9.07 7.03 -24.50
CA GLY A 264 7.92 7.95 -24.49
C GLY A 264 8.27 9.32 -23.91
N PHE A 265 9.15 9.36 -22.90
CA PHE A 265 9.59 10.64 -22.33
C PHE A 265 10.52 11.42 -23.27
N LYS A 266 11.47 10.76 -23.95
CA LYS A 266 12.34 11.38 -24.98
C LYS A 266 11.50 11.97 -26.12
N GLU A 267 10.50 11.22 -26.60
CA GLU A 267 9.57 11.68 -27.64
C GLU A 267 8.76 12.90 -27.17
N MET A 268 8.22 12.87 -25.94
CA MET A 268 7.50 14.00 -25.36
C MET A 268 8.37 15.24 -25.22
N LYS A 269 9.64 15.10 -24.81
CA LYS A 269 10.60 16.21 -24.73
C LYS A 269 10.85 16.88 -26.08
N SER A 270 11.11 16.07 -27.12
CA SER A 270 11.28 16.59 -28.48
C SER A 270 10.04 17.35 -28.97
N LEU A 271 8.82 16.86 -28.66
CA LEU A 271 7.57 17.52 -29.04
C LEU A 271 7.36 18.85 -28.31
N VAL A 272 7.71 18.94 -27.03
CA VAL A 272 7.66 20.20 -26.26
C VAL A 272 8.66 21.21 -26.81
N GLU A 273 9.89 20.78 -27.11
CA GLU A 273 10.92 21.63 -27.73
C GLU A 273 10.51 22.13 -29.12
N ALA A 274 9.76 21.32 -29.88
CA ALA A 274 9.17 21.71 -31.16
C ALA A 274 7.90 22.58 -31.03
N GLY A 275 7.40 22.85 -29.82
CA GLY A 275 6.16 23.61 -29.57
C GLY A 275 4.87 22.83 -29.87
N LYS A 276 4.95 21.51 -30.07
CA LYS A 276 3.82 20.63 -30.40
C LYS A 276 3.15 20.08 -29.15
N LEU A 277 2.58 20.97 -28.33
CA LEU A 277 2.09 20.62 -26.99
C LEU A 277 0.91 19.64 -26.97
N GLU A 278 0.03 19.67 -27.98
CA GLU A 278 -1.05 18.68 -28.10
C GLU A 278 -0.56 17.26 -28.37
N GLU A 279 0.47 17.12 -29.22
CA GLU A 279 1.10 15.82 -29.49
C GLU A 279 1.85 15.33 -28.24
N ALA A 280 2.56 16.22 -27.55
CA ALA A 280 3.23 15.91 -26.29
C ALA A 280 2.24 15.41 -25.21
N GLU A 281 1.05 16.02 -25.10
CA GLU A 281 0.02 15.58 -24.16
C GLU A 281 -0.51 14.17 -24.47
N LYS A 282 -0.65 13.80 -25.76
CA LYS A 282 -1.03 12.44 -26.16
C LYS A 282 0.03 11.41 -25.71
N ILE A 283 1.31 11.74 -25.87
CA ILE A 283 2.41 10.89 -25.39
C ILE A 283 2.42 10.83 -23.86
N ARG A 284 2.25 11.96 -23.17
CA ARG A 284 2.11 12.00 -21.71
C ARG A 284 0.99 11.10 -21.21
N ALA A 285 -0.20 11.20 -21.80
CA ALA A 285 -1.34 10.37 -21.44
C ALA A 285 -1.02 8.88 -21.61
N LYS A 286 -0.39 8.51 -22.74
CA LYS A 286 0.06 7.14 -23.01
C LYS A 286 1.05 6.64 -21.96
N VAL A 287 2.12 7.40 -21.69
CA VAL A 287 3.14 7.11 -20.67
C VAL A 287 2.53 6.95 -19.28
N MET A 288 1.60 7.83 -18.90
CA MET A 288 0.92 7.78 -17.60
C MET A 288 -0.09 6.62 -17.49
N THR A 289 -0.69 6.18 -18.60
CA THR A 289 -1.54 4.98 -18.62
C THR A 289 -0.76 3.68 -18.51
N PHE A 290 0.49 3.60 -19.01
CA PHE A 290 1.35 2.43 -18.79
C PHE A 290 1.57 2.15 -17.30
N GLY A 291 1.65 3.19 -16.46
CA GLY A 291 1.70 3.04 -15.01
C GLY A 291 0.43 2.44 -14.38
N ARG A 292 -0.73 2.51 -15.07
CA ARG A 292 -2.03 2.04 -14.57
C ARG A 292 -2.44 0.68 -15.11
N ARG A 293 -1.91 0.22 -16.25
CA ARG A 293 -2.09 -1.16 -16.72
C ARG A 293 -1.24 -2.10 -15.85
N ARG A 294 -1.79 -2.47 -14.69
CA ARG A 294 -1.37 -3.66 -13.96
C ARG A 294 -2.22 -4.84 -14.44
N ASN A 295 -1.52 -5.94 -14.71
CA ASN A 295 -2.04 -7.30 -14.78
C ASN A 295 -3.04 -7.57 -13.66
#